data_AF-A0A942H1Z7-F1
#
_entry.id   AF-A0A942H1Z7-F1
#
_cell.length_a   1.000
_cell.length_b   1.000
_cell.length_c   1.000
_cell.angle_alpha   90.00
_cell.angle_beta   90.00
_cell.angle_gamma   90.00
#
_symmetry.space_group_name_H-M   'P 1'
#
loop_
_entity.id
_entity.type
_entity.pdbx_description
1 polymer ?
#
loop_
_entity_poly.entity_id
_entity_poly.type
_entity_poly.pdbx_seq_one_letter_code
_entity_poly.pdbx_strand_id
1 'polypeptide(L)'
;MEKVRRGAALYYLLQGISVIAWWATLILAPASRGWFQLEERSQFSLFAFWLPDAAFIAPGSLIAAYFIYSRNRYAPMAMWLVTGAVSYATLYTLAFAMTTDHGWLGVVLMLPAMLWTGIFATALTVKSDMFRQARVSSTAYVMLKTLVQIGLVWSVVLIVLPYVITIFENKLAIPHIRFEYQRPVAALLFAVFSLVGIYSATVMSRVGKGTPLPLDHASDLVVLGPYAYVRNPMAVSGIGQGLAVALFLGSPLVAIYSLIGSAIWQFVFRPMEEDDLLARFGESYSRYCEAVRCWVPRLAPYIPNESYQIDGTADSSSSMLRPSGRI
;
A
#
# COMPACT_ATOMS: atom_id res chain seq x y z
N MET A 1 0.85 13.74 7.99
CA MET A 1 2.33 13.62 7.93
C MET A 1 2.99 13.12 9.21
N GLU A 2 2.64 13.64 10.40
CA GLU A 2 3.34 13.25 11.65
C GLU A 2 3.21 11.75 11.98
N LYS A 3 2.04 11.15 11.71
CA LYS A 3 1.79 9.72 11.88
C LYS A 3 2.71 8.86 11.00
N VAL A 4 2.80 9.20 9.71
CA VAL A 4 3.70 8.54 8.74
C VAL A 4 5.15 8.65 9.18
N ARG A 5 5.57 9.83 9.64
CA ARG A 5 6.93 10.08 10.16
C ARG A 5 7.26 9.18 11.35
N ARG A 6 6.33 9.05 12.31
CA ARG A 6 6.49 8.14 13.46
C ARG A 6 6.53 6.68 13.03
N GLY A 7 5.66 6.28 12.09
CA GLY A 7 5.67 4.94 11.51
C GLY A 7 6.99 4.60 10.83
N ALA A 8 7.52 5.52 10.02
CA ALA A 8 8.82 5.37 9.38
C ALA A 8 9.95 5.26 10.40
N ALA A 9 9.99 6.14 11.40
CA ALA A 9 11.01 6.09 12.46
C ALA A 9 10.99 4.73 13.18
N LEU A 10 9.80 4.24 13.53
CA LEU A 10 9.64 2.93 14.16
C LEU A 10 10.09 1.80 13.23
N TYR A 11 9.73 1.84 11.95
CA TYR A 11 10.15 0.84 10.97
C TYR A 11 11.68 0.77 10.85
N TYR A 12 12.36 1.91 10.63
CA TYR A 12 13.82 1.95 10.51
C TYR A 12 14.52 1.51 11.81
N LEU A 13 13.93 1.81 12.97
CA LEU A 13 14.42 1.33 14.25
C LEU A 13 14.34 -0.21 14.34
N LEU A 14 13.16 -0.76 14.03
CA LEU A 14 12.94 -2.21 14.04
C LEU A 14 13.80 -2.92 13.01
N GLN A 15 13.99 -2.34 11.82
CA GLN A 15 14.87 -2.87 10.78
C GLN A 15 16.32 -2.96 11.27
N GLY A 16 16.86 -1.87 11.84
CA GLY A 16 18.22 -1.87 12.39
C GLY A 16 18.41 -2.90 13.50
N ILE A 17 17.46 -2.95 14.45
CA ILE A 17 17.47 -3.95 15.53
C ILE A 17 17.37 -5.37 14.98
N SER A 18 16.53 -5.60 13.98
CA SER A 18 16.34 -6.93 13.37
C SER A 18 17.59 -7.42 12.66
N VAL A 19 18.32 -6.55 11.97
CA VAL A 19 19.61 -6.91 11.33
C VAL A 19 20.65 -7.27 12.38
N ILE A 20 20.73 -6.51 13.47
CA ILE A 20 21.63 -6.83 14.60
C ILE A 20 21.24 -8.17 15.25
N ALA A 21 19.95 -8.39 15.50
CA ALA A 21 19.44 -9.62 16.08
C ALA A 21 19.67 -10.83 15.16
N TRP A 22 19.55 -10.64 13.85
CA TRP A 22 19.84 -11.68 12.86
C TRP A 22 21.33 -12.05 12.86
N TRP A 23 22.24 -11.08 12.86
CA TRP A 23 23.69 -11.33 13.00
C TRP A 23 24.02 -12.02 14.33
N ALA A 24 23.41 -11.58 15.44
CA ALA A 24 23.56 -12.24 16.74
C ALA A 24 23.08 -13.70 16.68
N THR A 25 21.99 -13.98 15.97
CA THR A 25 21.47 -15.34 15.77
C THR A 25 22.46 -16.20 14.97
N LEU A 26 23.04 -15.69 13.89
CA LEU A 26 24.05 -16.41 13.10
C LEU A 26 25.31 -16.73 13.91
N ILE A 27 25.72 -15.83 14.80
CA ILE A 27 26.91 -16.01 15.64
C ILE A 27 26.63 -16.99 16.78
N LEU A 28 25.56 -16.75 17.55
CA LEU A 28 25.23 -17.49 18.77
C LEU A 28 24.63 -18.87 18.49
N ALA A 29 23.94 -19.04 17.35
CA ALA A 29 23.32 -20.30 16.95
C ALA A 29 23.84 -20.72 15.56
N PRO A 30 25.04 -21.34 15.45
CA PRO A 30 25.62 -21.74 14.17
C PRO A 30 24.74 -22.67 13.32
N ALA A 31 23.85 -23.44 13.95
CA ALA A 31 22.88 -24.30 13.27
C ALA A 31 21.89 -23.51 12.38
N SER A 32 21.61 -22.25 12.71
CA SER A 32 20.71 -21.38 11.92
C SER A 32 21.32 -20.96 10.58
N ARG A 33 22.66 -21.01 10.43
CA ARG A 33 23.36 -20.58 9.21
C ARG A 33 22.95 -21.38 7.98
N GLY A 34 22.65 -22.67 8.15
CA GLY A 34 22.20 -23.53 7.06
C GLY A 34 20.90 -23.07 6.41
N TRP A 35 20.06 -22.31 7.12
CA TRP A 35 18.82 -21.77 6.58
C TRP A 35 19.03 -20.54 5.67
N PHE A 36 20.13 -19.82 5.85
CA PHE A 36 20.47 -18.59 5.11
C PHE A 36 21.64 -18.78 4.15
N GLN A 37 22.23 -19.97 4.15
CA GLN A 37 23.36 -20.36 3.33
C GLN A 37 23.02 -20.21 1.84
N LEU A 38 23.85 -19.44 1.14
CA LEU A 38 23.76 -19.24 -0.31
C LEU A 38 24.43 -20.38 -1.08
N GLU A 39 25.48 -21.00 -0.55
CA GLU A 39 26.27 -22.04 -1.23
C GLU A 39 26.19 -23.37 -0.49
N GLU A 40 25.96 -24.49 -1.16
CA GLU A 40 25.74 -25.82 -0.54
C GLU A 40 26.83 -26.27 0.46
N ARG A 41 28.07 -25.82 0.30
CA ARG A 41 29.22 -26.26 1.13
C ARG A 41 30.04 -25.13 1.74
N SER A 42 29.60 -23.88 1.63
CA SER A 42 30.39 -22.73 2.03
C SER A 42 29.51 -21.65 2.66
N GLN A 43 30.05 -21.03 3.72
CA GLN A 43 29.43 -19.91 4.41
C GLN A 43 30.05 -18.57 3.99
N PHE A 44 31.01 -18.59 3.06
CA PHE A 44 31.78 -17.40 2.69
C PHE A 44 30.87 -16.28 2.19
N SER A 45 29.99 -16.60 1.24
CA SER A 45 29.05 -15.62 0.67
C SER A 45 28.03 -15.12 1.69
N LEU A 46 27.60 -15.95 2.64
CA LEU A 46 26.73 -15.51 3.75
C LEU A 46 27.47 -14.52 4.66
N PHE A 47 28.71 -14.83 5.04
CA PHE A 47 29.49 -13.95 5.89
C PHE A 47 29.96 -12.70 5.18
N ALA A 48 30.11 -12.69 3.85
CA ALA A 48 30.52 -11.51 3.09
C ALA A 48 29.62 -10.27 3.31
N PHE A 49 28.38 -10.46 3.76
CA PHE A 49 27.46 -9.38 4.13
C PHE A 49 27.79 -8.67 5.44
N TRP A 50 28.70 -9.21 6.27
CA TRP A 50 29.00 -8.65 7.60
C TRP A 50 29.41 -7.18 7.54
N LEU A 51 30.27 -6.82 6.59
CA LEU A 51 30.81 -5.47 6.48
C LEU A 51 29.76 -4.49 5.91
N PRO A 52 29.07 -4.79 4.78
CA PRO A 52 27.97 -3.95 4.30
C PRO A 52 26.86 -3.75 5.35
N ASP A 53 26.49 -4.79 6.09
CA ASP A 53 25.43 -4.69 7.10
C ASP A 53 25.87 -3.87 8.31
N ALA A 54 27.09 -4.10 8.80
CA ALA A 54 27.66 -3.37 9.92
C ALA A 54 28.02 -1.92 9.58
N ALA A 55 28.27 -1.59 8.31
CA ALA A 55 28.59 -0.23 7.88
C ALA A 55 27.35 0.58 7.48
N PHE A 56 26.41 -0.04 6.74
CA PHE A 56 25.35 0.68 6.05
C PHE A 56 23.95 0.29 6.49
N ILE A 57 23.63 -1.00 6.59
CA ILE A 57 22.23 -1.40 6.83
C ILE A 57 21.84 -1.19 8.29
N ALA A 58 22.55 -1.80 9.25
CA ALA A 58 22.16 -1.72 10.66
C ALA A 58 22.34 -0.31 11.23
N PRO A 59 23.55 0.31 11.23
CA PRO A 59 23.70 1.67 11.72
C PRO A 59 22.94 2.69 10.89
N GLY A 60 22.93 2.56 9.55
CA GLY A 60 22.20 3.48 8.69
C GLY A 60 20.71 3.49 9.00
N SER A 61 20.11 2.32 9.28
CA SER A 61 18.69 2.24 9.70
C SER A 61 18.46 2.90 11.05
N LEU A 62 19.32 2.68 12.04
CA LEU A 62 19.22 3.33 13.36
C LEU A 62 19.42 4.86 13.28
N ILE A 63 20.37 5.32 12.46
CA ILE A 63 20.63 6.73 12.19
C ILE A 63 19.43 7.35 11.46
N ALA A 64 18.86 6.68 10.45
CA ALA A 64 17.67 7.12 9.78
C ALA A 64 16.49 7.25 10.76
N ALA A 65 16.26 6.26 11.62
CA ALA A 65 15.23 6.31 12.65
C ALA A 65 15.40 7.52 13.58
N TYR A 66 16.62 7.74 14.08
CA TYR A 66 16.95 8.87 14.95
C TYR A 66 16.74 10.22 14.23
N PHE A 67 17.25 10.37 13.00
CA PHE A 67 17.09 11.59 12.21
C PHE A 67 15.62 11.88 11.87
N ILE A 68 14.84 10.85 11.53
CA ILE A 68 13.41 11.00 11.29
C ILE A 68 12.72 11.48 12.58
N TYR A 69 13.02 10.87 13.73
CA TYR A 69 12.45 11.24 15.02
C TYR A 69 12.80 12.69 15.41
N SER A 70 14.09 13.04 15.35
CA SER A 70 14.65 14.33 15.75
C SER A 70 14.43 15.47 14.74
N ARG A 71 13.66 15.23 13.65
CA ARG A 71 13.39 16.22 12.58
C ARG A 71 14.66 16.70 11.87
N ASN A 72 15.70 15.88 11.78
CA ASN A 72 16.97 16.29 11.19
C ASN A 72 16.85 16.46 9.66
N ARG A 73 17.44 17.54 9.11
CA ARG A 73 17.51 17.81 7.67
C ARG A 73 18.21 16.70 6.87
N TYR A 74 19.06 15.89 7.51
CA TYR A 74 19.77 14.79 6.88
C TYR A 74 18.98 13.46 6.85
N ALA A 75 17.76 13.42 7.39
CA ALA A 75 16.93 12.21 7.35
C ALA A 75 16.75 11.64 5.94
N PRO A 76 16.44 12.44 4.89
CA PRO A 76 16.32 11.94 3.52
C PRO A 76 17.58 11.21 3.02
N MET A 77 18.76 11.77 3.30
CA MET A 77 20.04 11.19 2.87
C MET A 77 20.26 9.83 3.51
N ALA A 78 20.03 9.70 4.82
CA ALA A 78 20.15 8.44 5.54
C ALA A 78 19.15 7.40 5.01
N MET A 79 17.89 7.80 4.78
CA MET A 79 16.84 6.91 4.27
C MET A 79 17.17 6.35 2.88
N TRP A 80 17.61 7.20 1.95
CA TRP A 80 17.97 6.76 0.59
C TRP A 80 19.25 5.92 0.56
N LEU A 81 20.23 6.22 1.42
CA LEU A 81 21.40 5.38 1.59
C LEU A 81 21.03 3.96 2.02
N VAL A 82 20.18 3.82 3.04
CA VAL A 82 19.70 2.51 3.50
C VAL A 82 18.87 1.82 2.41
N THR A 83 18.01 2.56 1.72
CA THR A 83 17.19 2.04 0.61
C THR A 83 18.08 1.44 -0.48
N GLY A 84 19.12 2.16 -0.91
CA GLY A 84 20.06 1.68 -1.91
C GLY A 84 20.83 0.43 -1.46
N ALA A 85 21.35 0.44 -0.23
CA ALA A 85 22.09 -0.70 0.35
C ALA A 85 21.23 -1.97 0.42
N VAL A 86 20.01 -1.86 0.99
CA VAL A 86 19.07 -2.97 1.09
C VAL A 86 18.63 -3.46 -0.28
N SER A 87 18.35 -2.54 -1.22
CA SER A 87 17.93 -2.91 -2.58
C SER A 87 19.01 -3.69 -3.32
N TYR A 88 20.26 -3.23 -3.27
CA TYR A 88 21.38 -3.93 -3.90
C TYR A 88 21.57 -5.32 -3.30
N ALA A 89 21.61 -5.43 -1.97
CA ALA A 89 21.79 -6.72 -1.29
C ALA A 89 20.62 -7.68 -1.57
N THR A 90 19.39 -7.17 -1.63
CA THR A 90 18.19 -7.96 -1.98
C THR A 90 18.26 -8.49 -3.42
N LEU A 91 18.64 -7.64 -4.38
CA LEU A 91 18.76 -8.05 -5.78
C LEU A 91 19.91 -9.04 -5.99
N TYR A 92 21.03 -8.84 -5.28
CA TYR A 92 22.16 -9.76 -5.30
C TYR A 92 21.76 -11.14 -4.77
N THR A 93 21.14 -11.20 -3.58
CA THR A 93 20.69 -12.46 -2.98
C THR A 93 19.60 -13.14 -3.82
N LEU A 94 18.69 -12.37 -4.41
CA LEU A 94 17.70 -12.89 -5.36
C LEU A 94 18.36 -13.51 -6.59
N ALA A 95 19.29 -12.81 -7.23
CA ALA A 95 20.01 -13.33 -8.39
C ALA A 95 20.78 -14.60 -8.05
N PHE A 96 21.43 -14.62 -6.88
CA PHE A 96 22.15 -15.79 -6.39
C PHE A 96 21.22 -16.98 -6.12
N ALA A 97 20.08 -16.75 -5.47
CA ALA A 97 19.10 -17.80 -5.20
C ALA A 97 18.50 -18.35 -6.50
N MET A 98 18.26 -17.50 -7.49
CA MET A 98 17.80 -17.92 -8.81
C MET A 98 18.82 -18.78 -9.57
N THR A 99 20.12 -18.55 -9.39
CA THR A 99 21.17 -19.32 -10.09
C THR A 99 21.56 -20.61 -9.37
N THR A 100 21.54 -20.61 -8.04
CA THR A 100 22.04 -21.74 -7.22
C THR A 100 20.92 -22.57 -6.58
N ASP A 101 19.68 -22.10 -6.63
CA ASP A 101 18.52 -22.69 -5.97
C ASP A 101 18.63 -22.80 -4.42
N HIS A 102 19.51 -22.00 -3.82
CA HIS A 102 19.77 -21.95 -2.39
C HIS A 102 19.53 -20.54 -1.81
N GLY A 103 19.36 -20.46 -0.49
CA GLY A 103 19.21 -19.16 0.20
C GLY A 103 17.87 -18.44 -0.01
N TRP A 104 16.84 -19.12 -0.52
CA TRP A 104 15.50 -18.56 -0.75
C TRP A 104 14.87 -17.91 0.50
N LEU A 105 15.18 -18.41 1.71
CA LEU A 105 14.70 -17.81 2.95
C LEU A 105 15.22 -16.39 3.15
N GLY A 106 16.50 -16.14 2.84
CA GLY A 106 17.08 -14.79 2.90
C GLY A 106 16.34 -13.84 1.98
N VAL A 107 16.06 -14.26 0.74
CA VAL A 107 15.31 -13.46 -0.24
C VAL A 107 13.90 -13.11 0.26
N VAL A 108 13.19 -14.08 0.85
CA VAL A 108 11.85 -13.87 1.41
C VAL A 108 11.86 -12.84 2.54
N LEU A 109 12.92 -12.78 3.35
CA LEU A 109 13.06 -11.77 4.41
C LEU A 109 13.50 -10.41 3.86
N MET A 110 14.36 -10.38 2.83
CA MET A 110 14.91 -9.14 2.28
C MET A 110 13.94 -8.39 1.36
N LEU A 111 13.10 -9.08 0.60
CA LEU A 111 12.15 -8.44 -0.32
C LEU A 111 11.18 -7.47 0.37
N PRO A 112 10.51 -7.84 1.49
CA PRO A 112 9.70 -6.88 2.25
C PRO A 112 10.52 -5.71 2.77
N ALA A 113 11.74 -5.95 3.28
CA ALA A 113 12.60 -4.88 3.77
C ALA A 113 12.97 -3.89 2.65
N MET A 114 13.30 -4.37 1.44
CA MET A 114 13.55 -3.52 0.28
C MET A 114 12.34 -2.64 -0.05
N LEU A 115 11.15 -3.25 -0.13
CA LEU A 115 9.91 -2.54 -0.47
C LEU A 115 9.56 -1.48 0.58
N TRP A 116 9.59 -1.84 1.86
CA TRP A 116 9.21 -0.94 2.94
C TRP A 116 10.17 0.23 3.11
N THR A 117 11.48 -0.03 3.01
CA THR A 117 12.49 1.02 3.07
C THR A 117 12.27 2.03 1.92
N GLY A 118 11.99 1.54 0.71
CA GLY A 118 11.67 2.38 -0.44
C GLY A 118 10.35 3.16 -0.29
N ILE A 119 9.29 2.54 0.22
CA ILE A 119 8.00 3.19 0.46
C ILE A 119 8.15 4.34 1.46
N PHE A 120 8.83 4.11 2.60
CA PHE A 120 9.02 5.18 3.59
C PHE A 120 9.95 6.28 3.09
N ALA A 121 11.04 5.93 2.39
CA ALA A 121 11.93 6.90 1.76
C ALA A 121 11.15 7.80 0.80
N THR A 122 10.45 7.21 -0.18
CA THR A 122 9.64 7.96 -1.14
C THR A 122 8.56 8.81 -0.45
N ALA A 123 7.78 8.24 0.46
CA ALA A 123 6.69 8.94 1.14
C ALA A 123 7.13 10.17 1.95
N LEU A 124 8.35 10.16 2.53
CA LEU A 124 8.85 11.29 3.32
C LEU A 124 9.74 12.26 2.55
N THR A 125 10.36 11.83 1.44
CA THR A 125 11.29 12.71 0.68
C THR A 125 10.65 13.28 -0.57
N VAL A 126 9.79 12.53 -1.25
CA VAL A 126 9.09 12.99 -2.46
C VAL A 126 7.82 13.71 -2.00
N LYS A 127 8.01 14.93 -1.46
CA LYS A 127 6.90 15.81 -1.10
C LYS A 127 6.12 16.23 -2.37
N SER A 128 4.80 16.13 -2.28
CA SER A 128 3.77 16.89 -3.00
C SER A 128 3.58 16.74 -4.52
N ASP A 129 4.49 16.14 -5.30
CA ASP A 129 4.24 15.98 -6.75
C ASP A 129 3.44 14.73 -7.14
N MET A 130 3.16 13.83 -6.20
CA MET A 130 2.26 12.70 -6.42
C MET A 130 0.82 13.13 -6.71
N PHE A 131 0.42 14.31 -6.21
CA PHE A 131 -0.94 14.83 -6.30
C PHE A 131 -1.04 15.99 -7.30
N ARG A 132 -0.44 15.80 -8.48
CA ARG A 132 -0.47 16.80 -9.54
C ARG A 132 -1.88 16.86 -10.14
N GLN A 133 -2.52 18.03 -10.12
CA GLN A 133 -3.81 18.22 -10.79
C GLN A 133 -3.74 17.77 -12.25
N ALA A 134 -4.72 16.95 -12.67
CA ALA A 134 -4.82 16.47 -14.02
C ALA A 134 -4.89 17.66 -14.99
N ARG A 135 -4.03 17.67 -16.02
CA ARG A 135 -4.23 18.59 -17.15
C ARG A 135 -5.56 18.22 -17.80
N VAL A 136 -6.40 19.23 -18.07
CA VAL A 136 -7.70 19.06 -18.74
C VAL A 136 -7.50 18.16 -19.96
N SER A 137 -8.06 16.96 -19.90
CA SER A 137 -7.97 15.93 -20.94
C SER A 137 -9.36 15.33 -21.14
N SER A 138 -9.60 14.69 -22.27
CA SER A 138 -10.92 14.12 -22.56
C SER A 138 -11.27 13.04 -21.54
N THR A 139 -12.53 13.01 -21.10
CA THR A 139 -13.04 12.03 -20.12
C THR A 139 -12.73 10.58 -20.54
N ALA A 140 -12.81 10.29 -21.84
CA ALA A 140 -12.49 8.98 -22.40
C ALA A 140 -11.01 8.59 -22.23
N TYR A 141 -10.08 9.54 -22.42
CA TYR A 141 -8.65 9.29 -22.22
C TYR A 141 -8.31 9.06 -20.75
N VAL A 142 -8.89 9.86 -19.84
CA VAL A 142 -8.72 9.69 -18.39
C VAL A 142 -9.26 8.34 -17.91
N MET A 143 -10.43 7.92 -18.41
CA MET A 143 -11.01 6.61 -18.10
C MET A 143 -10.15 5.46 -18.64
N LEU A 144 -9.69 5.53 -19.89
CA LEU A 144 -8.83 4.49 -20.48
C LEU A 144 -7.49 4.37 -19.73
N LYS A 145 -6.84 5.51 -19.44
CA LYS A 145 -5.59 5.54 -18.66
C LYS A 145 -5.78 4.93 -17.28
N THR A 146 -6.89 5.27 -16.61
CA THR A 146 -7.26 4.70 -15.30
C THR A 146 -7.46 3.19 -15.38
N LEU A 147 -8.19 2.69 -16.38
CA LEU A 147 -8.41 1.26 -16.58
C LEU A 147 -7.11 0.51 -16.85
N VAL A 148 -6.24 1.05 -17.71
CA VAL A 148 -4.93 0.46 -17.99
C VAL A 148 -4.05 0.43 -16.74
N GLN A 149 -4.00 1.53 -15.98
CA GLN A 149 -3.20 1.61 -14.77
C GLN A 149 -3.72 0.68 -13.67
N ILE A 150 -5.04 0.65 -13.43
CA ILE A 150 -5.67 -0.28 -12.48
C ILE A 150 -5.40 -1.72 -12.93
N GLY A 151 -5.63 -2.04 -14.20
CA GLY A 151 -5.40 -3.38 -14.74
C GLY A 151 -3.95 -3.83 -14.57
N LEU A 152 -2.98 -2.96 -14.83
CA LEU A 152 -1.56 -3.26 -14.69
C LEU A 152 -1.16 -3.46 -13.22
N VAL A 153 -1.54 -2.53 -12.34
CA VAL A 153 -1.24 -2.64 -10.89
C VAL A 153 -1.90 -3.88 -10.29
N TRP A 154 -3.17 -4.13 -10.62
CA TRP A 154 -3.91 -5.28 -10.09
C TRP A 154 -3.37 -6.60 -10.62
N SER A 155 -2.95 -6.66 -11.88
CA SER A 155 -2.29 -7.85 -12.43
C SER A 155 -1.00 -8.17 -11.67
N VAL A 156 -0.20 -7.15 -11.35
CA VAL A 156 1.01 -7.35 -10.57
C VAL A 156 0.68 -7.80 -9.14
N VAL A 157 -0.23 -7.10 -8.45
CA VAL A 157 -0.53 -7.29 -7.02
C VAL A 157 -1.35 -8.55 -6.74
N LEU A 158 -2.28 -8.91 -7.62
CA LEU A 158 -3.22 -10.02 -7.40
C LEU A 158 -2.87 -11.29 -8.19
N ILE A 159 -1.95 -11.22 -9.15
CA ILE A 159 -1.56 -12.39 -9.97
C ILE A 159 -0.06 -12.64 -9.89
N VAL A 160 0.77 -11.70 -10.36
CA VAL A 160 2.23 -11.93 -10.47
C VAL A 160 2.86 -12.12 -9.10
N LEU A 161 2.64 -11.21 -8.15
CA LEU A 161 3.22 -11.31 -6.82
C LEU A 161 2.73 -12.56 -6.07
N PRO A 162 1.42 -12.87 -6.02
CA PRO A 162 0.95 -14.11 -5.40
C PRO A 162 1.53 -15.37 -6.04
N TYR A 163 1.59 -15.41 -7.38
CA TYR A 163 2.18 -16.55 -8.09
C TYR A 163 3.66 -16.72 -7.74
N VAL A 164 4.42 -15.62 -7.76
CA VAL A 164 5.82 -15.62 -7.35
C VAL A 164 5.96 -16.12 -5.91
N ILE A 165 5.14 -15.64 -4.97
CA ILE A 165 5.14 -16.09 -3.57
C ILE A 165 4.91 -17.61 -3.48
N THR A 166 3.97 -18.18 -4.25
CA THR A 166 3.77 -19.64 -4.23
C THR A 166 4.97 -20.43 -4.74
N ILE A 167 5.79 -19.87 -5.65
CA ILE A 167 7.06 -20.50 -6.05
C ILE A 167 8.01 -20.56 -4.84
N PHE A 168 8.13 -19.46 -4.08
CA PHE A 168 8.94 -19.43 -2.86
C PHE A 168 8.41 -20.40 -1.79
N GLU A 169 7.10 -20.49 -1.58
CA GLU A 169 6.52 -21.44 -0.63
C GLU A 169 6.85 -22.88 -0.99
N ASN A 170 6.75 -23.24 -2.26
CA ASN A 170 7.12 -24.57 -2.72
C ASN A 170 8.61 -24.85 -2.54
N LYS A 171 9.49 -23.87 -2.79
CA LYS A 171 10.94 -23.98 -2.54
C LYS A 171 11.27 -24.14 -1.05
N LEU A 172 10.52 -23.47 -0.19
CA LEU A 172 10.68 -23.54 1.27
C LEU A 172 9.89 -24.70 1.91
N ALA A 173 9.25 -25.56 1.09
CA ALA A 173 8.38 -26.64 1.53
C ALA A 173 7.29 -26.19 2.53
N ILE A 174 6.77 -24.98 2.38
CA ILE A 174 5.70 -24.44 3.22
C ILE A 174 4.39 -25.15 2.84
N PRO A 175 3.71 -25.78 3.82
CA PRO A 175 2.48 -26.51 3.55
C PRO A 175 1.37 -25.55 3.12
N HIS A 176 0.69 -25.91 2.04
CA HIS A 176 -0.47 -25.16 1.55
C HIS A 176 -1.74 -25.63 2.28
N ILE A 177 -2.56 -24.67 2.68
CA ILE A 177 -3.84 -24.94 3.34
C ILE A 177 -4.83 -25.47 2.30
N ARG A 178 -5.41 -26.65 2.56
CA ARG A 178 -6.37 -27.31 1.67
C ARG A 178 -7.61 -27.79 2.42
N PHE A 179 -8.79 -27.43 1.94
CA PHE A 179 -10.08 -27.95 2.45
C PHE A 179 -11.15 -28.03 1.35
N GLU A 180 -12.22 -28.79 1.60
CA GLU A 180 -13.31 -29.01 0.66
C GLU A 180 -14.01 -27.68 0.32
N TYR A 181 -14.33 -27.44 -0.96
CA TYR A 181 -14.93 -26.19 -1.47
C TYR A 181 -14.10 -24.90 -1.34
N GLN A 182 -12.81 -24.99 -1.01
CA GLN A 182 -11.94 -23.81 -0.90
C GLN A 182 -11.94 -22.91 -2.15
N ARG A 183 -11.77 -23.48 -3.35
CA ARG A 183 -11.72 -22.72 -4.61
C ARG A 183 -13.04 -22.00 -4.94
N PRO A 184 -14.23 -22.66 -4.90
CA PRO A 184 -15.47 -21.95 -5.16
C PRO A 184 -15.77 -20.88 -4.10
N VAL A 185 -15.46 -21.12 -2.83
CA VAL A 185 -15.60 -20.10 -1.77
C VAL A 185 -14.67 -18.91 -2.05
N ALA A 186 -13.40 -19.16 -2.38
CA ALA A 186 -12.45 -18.11 -2.72
C ALA A 186 -12.89 -17.30 -3.96
N ALA A 187 -13.38 -17.98 -5.01
CA ALA A 187 -13.90 -17.32 -6.21
C ALA A 187 -15.13 -16.45 -5.90
N LEU A 188 -16.05 -16.93 -5.06
CA LEU A 188 -17.20 -16.15 -4.60
C LEU A 188 -16.76 -14.91 -3.81
N LEU A 189 -15.85 -15.07 -2.85
CA LEU A 189 -15.31 -13.94 -2.08
C LEU A 189 -14.63 -12.91 -2.99
N PHE A 190 -13.79 -13.38 -3.92
CA PHE A 190 -13.13 -12.50 -4.89
C PHE A 190 -14.15 -11.74 -5.74
N ALA A 191 -15.21 -12.39 -6.21
CA ALA A 191 -16.28 -11.75 -6.97
C ALA A 191 -17.02 -10.69 -6.13
N VAL A 192 -17.38 -11.01 -4.88
CA VAL A 192 -18.05 -10.07 -3.97
C VAL A 192 -17.20 -8.83 -3.71
N PHE A 193 -15.92 -9.00 -3.37
CA PHE A 193 -15.03 -7.86 -3.16
C PHE A 193 -14.83 -7.06 -4.45
N SER A 194 -14.67 -7.73 -5.59
CA SER A 194 -14.56 -7.05 -6.89
C SER A 194 -15.80 -6.21 -7.22
N LEU A 195 -17.00 -6.70 -6.92
CA LEU A 195 -18.24 -5.94 -7.09
C LEU A 195 -18.26 -4.68 -6.19
N VAL A 196 -17.84 -4.80 -4.93
CA VAL A 196 -17.71 -3.65 -4.01
C VAL A 196 -16.70 -2.65 -4.57
N GLY A 197 -15.53 -3.11 -5.04
CA GLY A 197 -14.49 -2.26 -5.64
C GLY A 197 -14.97 -1.52 -6.88
N ILE A 198 -15.61 -2.23 -7.82
CA ILE A 198 -16.17 -1.65 -9.06
C ILE A 198 -17.28 -0.66 -8.74
N TYR A 199 -18.17 -0.97 -7.80
CA TYR A 199 -19.23 -0.04 -7.40
C TYR A 199 -18.65 1.21 -6.74
N SER A 200 -17.65 1.06 -5.88
CA SER A 200 -16.93 2.18 -5.25
C SER A 200 -16.22 3.05 -6.29
N ALA A 201 -15.57 2.43 -7.29
CA ALA A 201 -14.94 3.16 -8.40
C ALA A 201 -15.95 3.93 -9.23
N THR A 202 -17.08 3.29 -9.54
CA THR A 202 -18.16 3.92 -10.32
C THR A 202 -18.75 5.13 -9.59
N VAL A 203 -19.00 5.00 -8.27
CA VAL A 203 -19.51 6.11 -7.45
C VAL A 203 -18.49 7.22 -7.34
N MET A 204 -17.21 6.90 -7.10
CA MET A 204 -16.12 7.88 -7.04
C MET A 204 -16.00 8.67 -8.36
N SER A 205 -16.03 7.97 -9.50
CA SER A 205 -15.90 8.63 -10.81
C SER A 205 -17.13 9.44 -11.22
N ARG A 206 -18.35 9.01 -10.85
CA ARG A 206 -19.59 9.73 -11.22
C ARG A 206 -19.90 10.90 -10.30
N VAL A 207 -19.66 10.75 -8.99
CA VAL A 207 -20.03 11.75 -7.98
C VAL A 207 -18.85 12.67 -7.66
N GLY A 208 -17.64 12.14 -7.57
CA GLY A 208 -16.45 12.91 -7.20
C GLY A 208 -15.76 13.64 -8.34
N LYS A 209 -16.17 13.44 -9.60
CA LYS A 209 -15.52 14.00 -10.81
C LYS A 209 -13.99 13.78 -10.87
N GLY A 210 -13.48 12.71 -10.26
CA GLY A 210 -12.06 12.29 -10.24
C GLY A 210 -11.87 10.79 -10.50
N THR A 211 -10.64 10.28 -10.42
CA THR A 211 -10.32 8.86 -10.58
C THR A 211 -9.98 8.18 -9.25
N PRO A 212 -10.09 6.84 -9.15
CA PRO A 212 -9.71 6.07 -7.96
C PRO A 212 -8.21 6.11 -7.61
N LEU A 213 -7.37 6.69 -8.47
CA LEU A 213 -5.92 6.62 -8.35
C LEU A 213 -5.41 7.85 -7.60
N PRO A 214 -4.33 7.73 -6.80
CA PRO A 214 -3.67 8.85 -6.14
C PRO A 214 -3.19 9.97 -7.08
N LEU A 215 -3.40 9.84 -8.39
CA LEU A 215 -2.92 10.78 -9.41
C LEU A 215 -4.05 11.63 -10.01
N ASP A 216 -5.34 11.32 -9.82
CA ASP A 216 -6.44 12.23 -10.20
C ASP A 216 -7.53 12.29 -9.11
N HIS A 217 -7.39 13.20 -8.15
CA HIS A 217 -8.32 13.29 -7.01
C HIS A 217 -9.73 13.78 -7.40
N ALA A 218 -10.73 13.29 -6.65
CA ALA A 218 -12.09 13.80 -6.66
C ALA A 218 -12.15 15.27 -6.23
N SER A 219 -12.96 16.07 -6.92
CA SER A 219 -13.27 17.47 -6.63
C SER A 219 -14.13 17.60 -5.37
N ASP A 220 -15.02 16.63 -5.16
CA ASP A 220 -16.08 16.65 -4.15
C ASP A 220 -15.95 15.46 -3.17
N LEU A 221 -16.45 15.64 -1.94
CA LEU A 221 -16.38 14.63 -0.88
C LEU A 221 -17.39 13.49 -1.13
N VAL A 222 -16.94 12.32 -1.58
CA VAL A 222 -17.85 11.21 -1.90
C VAL A 222 -18.31 10.46 -0.64
N VAL A 223 -19.59 10.62 -0.27
CA VAL A 223 -20.23 9.96 0.89
C VAL A 223 -21.40 9.04 0.51
N LEU A 224 -21.58 8.78 -0.79
CA LEU A 224 -22.69 7.99 -1.33
C LEU A 224 -22.28 6.55 -1.68
N GLY A 225 -23.26 5.68 -1.91
CA GLY A 225 -23.03 4.28 -2.29
C GLY A 225 -22.23 3.53 -1.22
N PRO A 226 -21.15 2.80 -1.56
CA PRO A 226 -20.34 2.08 -0.57
C PRO A 226 -19.72 2.98 0.50
N TYR A 227 -19.41 4.24 0.14
CA TYR A 227 -18.85 5.23 1.06
C TYR A 227 -19.84 5.62 2.18
N ALA A 228 -21.15 5.47 1.95
CA ALA A 228 -22.15 5.70 2.99
C ALA A 228 -22.08 4.67 4.13
N TYR A 229 -21.50 3.49 3.87
CA TYR A 229 -21.43 2.37 4.81
C TYR A 229 -20.06 2.23 5.46
N VAL A 230 -18.97 2.48 4.72
CA VAL A 230 -17.59 2.38 5.19
C VAL A 230 -16.74 3.44 4.51
N ARG A 231 -15.79 4.07 5.21
CA ARG A 231 -15.05 5.21 4.64
C ARG A 231 -14.14 4.84 3.48
N ASN A 232 -13.57 3.63 3.51
CA ASN A 232 -12.57 3.20 2.54
C ASN A 232 -12.96 1.86 1.89
N PRO A 233 -14.08 1.83 1.13
CA PRO A 233 -14.61 0.60 0.55
C PRO A 233 -13.68 0.01 -0.51
N MET A 234 -12.88 0.83 -1.19
CA MET A 234 -11.83 0.36 -2.12
C MET A 234 -10.70 -0.38 -1.41
N ALA A 235 -10.25 0.13 -0.25
CA ALA A 235 -9.24 -0.56 0.55
C ALA A 235 -9.76 -1.90 1.04
N VAL A 236 -11.02 -1.94 1.52
CA VAL A 236 -11.71 -3.17 1.91
C VAL A 236 -11.77 -4.17 0.73
N SER A 237 -12.14 -3.70 -0.46
CA SER A 237 -12.13 -4.51 -1.69
C SER A 237 -10.75 -5.10 -1.97
N GLY A 238 -9.71 -4.26 -2.01
CA GLY A 238 -8.35 -4.70 -2.37
C GLY A 238 -7.79 -5.73 -1.38
N ILE A 239 -7.96 -5.51 -0.08
CA ILE A 239 -7.52 -6.43 0.97
C ILE A 239 -8.32 -7.74 0.89
N GLY A 240 -9.64 -7.65 0.71
CA GLY A 240 -10.51 -8.80 0.54
C GLY A 240 -10.16 -9.65 -0.68
N GLN A 241 -9.84 -9.00 -1.81
CA GLN A 241 -9.34 -9.68 -3.01
C GLN A 241 -8.01 -10.38 -2.76
N GLY A 242 -7.05 -9.73 -2.10
CA GLY A 242 -5.77 -10.35 -1.73
C GLY A 242 -5.94 -11.60 -0.85
N LEU A 243 -6.82 -11.53 0.15
CA LEU A 243 -7.15 -12.67 1.01
C LEU A 243 -7.91 -13.77 0.26
N ALA A 244 -8.79 -13.41 -0.68
CA ALA A 244 -9.47 -14.38 -1.53
C ALA A 244 -8.48 -15.10 -2.47
N VAL A 245 -7.48 -14.39 -3.01
CA VAL A 245 -6.39 -15.00 -3.79
C VAL A 245 -5.53 -15.91 -2.91
N ALA A 246 -5.19 -15.49 -1.69
CA ALA A 246 -4.48 -16.33 -0.73
C ALA A 246 -5.24 -17.63 -0.46
N LEU A 247 -6.56 -17.52 -0.26
CA LEU A 247 -7.43 -18.67 -0.05
C LEU A 247 -7.52 -19.55 -1.30
N PHE A 248 -7.63 -18.97 -2.50
CA PHE A 248 -7.69 -19.71 -3.75
C PHE A 248 -6.42 -20.54 -3.98
N LEU A 249 -5.26 -19.95 -3.69
CA LEU A 249 -3.95 -20.60 -3.80
C LEU A 249 -3.64 -21.54 -2.62
N GLY A 250 -4.32 -21.36 -1.48
CA GLY A 250 -3.99 -22.07 -0.24
C GLY A 250 -2.68 -21.59 0.39
N SER A 251 -2.28 -20.36 0.10
CA SER A 251 -0.95 -19.81 0.39
C SER A 251 -0.95 -18.97 1.67
N PRO A 252 -0.31 -19.42 2.76
CA PRO A 252 -0.18 -18.63 3.98
C PRO A 252 0.68 -17.37 3.78
N LEU A 253 1.73 -17.40 2.96
CA LEU A 253 2.56 -16.22 2.68
C LEU A 253 1.81 -15.18 1.86
N VAL A 254 0.93 -15.56 0.93
CA VAL A 254 0.05 -14.60 0.23
C VAL A 254 -0.95 -13.96 1.19
N ALA A 255 -1.44 -14.71 2.19
CA ALA A 255 -2.29 -14.16 3.25
C ALA A 255 -1.51 -13.14 4.09
N ILE A 256 -0.29 -13.49 4.54
CA ILE A 256 0.59 -12.57 5.28
C ILE A 256 0.91 -11.33 4.44
N TYR A 257 1.27 -11.50 3.16
CA TYR A 257 1.49 -10.41 2.21
C TYR A 257 0.29 -9.45 2.14
N SER A 258 -0.93 -10.00 2.03
CA SER A 258 -2.17 -9.21 1.98
C SER A 258 -2.42 -8.45 3.28
N LEU A 259 -2.14 -9.07 4.43
CA LEU A 259 -2.27 -8.44 5.76
C LEU A 259 -1.21 -7.36 5.99
N ILE A 260 0.03 -7.58 5.54
CA ILE A 260 1.08 -6.56 5.53
C ILE A 260 0.64 -5.39 4.65
N GLY A 261 0.15 -5.66 3.44
CA GLY A 261 -0.48 -4.69 2.52
C GLY A 261 -1.53 -3.83 3.22
N SER A 262 -2.45 -4.48 3.93
CA SER A 262 -3.49 -3.83 4.74
C SER A 262 -2.91 -2.92 5.83
N ALA A 263 -1.88 -3.38 6.54
CA ALA A 263 -1.20 -2.59 7.54
C ALA A 263 -0.50 -1.36 6.92
N ILE A 264 0.15 -1.49 5.76
CA ILE A 264 0.74 -0.35 5.02
C ILE A 264 -0.33 0.69 4.77
N TRP A 265 -1.44 0.26 4.21
CA TRP A 265 -2.53 1.15 3.88
C TRP A 265 -3.08 1.83 5.13
N GLN A 266 -3.31 1.07 6.20
CA GLN A 266 -3.83 1.58 7.48
C GLN A 266 -2.93 2.62 8.16
N PHE A 267 -1.61 2.42 8.13
CA PHE A 267 -0.66 3.22 8.91
C PHE A 267 0.07 4.29 8.09
N VAL A 268 0.12 4.15 6.76
CA VAL A 268 0.83 5.06 5.86
C VAL A 268 -0.14 5.82 4.97
N PHE A 269 -0.84 5.12 4.08
CA PHE A 269 -1.66 5.76 3.05
C PHE A 269 -2.90 6.42 3.63
N ARG A 270 -3.63 5.74 4.51
CA ARG A 270 -4.85 6.27 5.12
C ARG A 270 -4.59 7.56 5.90
N PRO A 271 -3.59 7.67 6.79
CA PRO A 271 -3.31 8.95 7.44
C PRO A 271 -2.95 10.08 6.47
N MET A 272 -2.27 9.78 5.36
CA MET A 272 -1.96 10.79 4.35
C MET A 272 -3.23 11.27 3.64
N GLU A 273 -4.11 10.33 3.29
CA GLU A 273 -5.40 10.59 2.66
C GLU A 273 -6.36 11.34 3.59
N GLU A 274 -6.50 10.90 4.85
CA GLU A 274 -7.34 11.57 5.86
C GLU A 274 -6.85 13.00 6.14
N ASP A 275 -5.53 13.22 6.21
CA ASP A 275 -4.96 14.56 6.43
C ASP A 275 -5.23 15.49 5.22
N ASP A 276 -5.14 14.99 3.98
CA ASP A 276 -5.50 15.75 2.75
C ASP A 276 -6.99 16.08 2.71
N LEU A 277 -7.85 15.08 2.95
CA LEU A 277 -9.30 15.25 2.95
C LEU A 277 -9.75 16.23 4.04
N LEU A 278 -9.14 16.20 5.23
CA LEU A 278 -9.42 17.15 6.30
C LEU A 278 -8.97 18.57 5.94
N ALA A 279 -7.79 18.72 5.31
CA ALA A 279 -7.30 20.04 4.87
C ALA A 279 -8.21 20.68 3.81
N ARG A 280 -8.83 19.86 2.94
CA ARG A 280 -9.68 20.33 1.84
C ARG A 280 -11.13 20.55 2.23
N PHE A 281 -11.72 19.62 2.98
CA PHE A 281 -13.16 19.58 3.26
C PHE A 281 -13.52 19.92 4.70
N GLY A 282 -12.53 20.08 5.59
CA GLY A 282 -12.70 20.57 6.95
C GLY A 282 -13.79 19.84 7.75
N GLU A 283 -14.73 20.61 8.30
CA GLU A 283 -15.78 20.12 9.21
C GLU A 283 -16.70 19.08 8.55
N SER A 284 -16.99 19.22 7.26
CA SER A 284 -17.81 18.25 6.52
C SER A 284 -17.18 16.86 6.51
N TYR A 285 -15.85 16.79 6.39
CA TYR A 285 -15.12 15.52 6.50
C TYR A 285 -15.04 15.01 7.94
N SER A 286 -14.87 15.89 8.92
CA SER A 286 -14.87 15.51 10.34
C SER A 286 -16.18 14.83 10.75
N ARG A 287 -17.33 15.44 10.40
CA ARG A 287 -18.66 14.87 10.67
C ARG A 287 -18.85 13.51 10.00
N TYR A 288 -18.38 13.36 8.76
CA TYR A 288 -18.39 12.08 8.07
C TYR A 288 -17.52 11.03 8.78
N CYS A 289 -16.35 11.40 9.31
CA CYS A 289 -15.48 10.51 10.07
C CYS A 289 -16.08 10.04 11.40
N GLU A 290 -16.85 10.89 12.05
CA GLU A 290 -17.60 10.53 13.27
C GLU A 290 -18.74 9.57 12.96
N ALA A 291 -19.43 9.77 11.83
CA ALA A 291 -20.59 8.99 11.45
C ALA A 291 -20.23 7.64 10.80
N VAL A 292 -19.14 7.55 10.04
CA VAL A 292 -18.79 6.37 9.24
C VAL A 292 -17.45 5.79 9.67
N ARG A 293 -17.45 4.49 9.99
CA ARG A 293 -16.24 3.78 10.42
C ARG A 293 -15.31 3.52 9.24
N CYS A 294 -14.01 3.43 9.52
CA CYS A 294 -13.00 3.24 8.48
C CYS A 294 -13.10 1.87 7.78
N TRP A 295 -13.34 0.81 8.56
CA TRP A 295 -13.21 -0.58 8.10
C TRP A 295 -14.46 -1.41 8.25
N VAL A 296 -15.27 -1.11 9.27
CA VAL A 296 -16.46 -1.90 9.60
C VAL A 296 -17.67 -1.24 8.96
N PRO A 297 -18.37 -1.92 8.03
CA PRO A 297 -19.56 -1.36 7.42
C PRO A 297 -20.64 -1.07 8.46
N ARG A 298 -21.37 0.02 8.27
CA ARG A 298 -22.62 0.30 8.97
C ARG A 298 -23.72 -0.62 8.44
N LEU A 299 -24.76 -0.85 9.24
CA LEU A 299 -25.97 -1.55 8.79
C LEU A 299 -26.92 -0.64 8.02
N ALA A 300 -26.89 0.67 8.30
CA ALA A 300 -27.67 1.69 7.62
C ALA A 300 -26.75 2.74 6.99
N PRO A 301 -27.08 3.25 5.79
CA PRO A 301 -26.26 4.23 5.09
C PRO A 301 -26.22 5.55 5.86
N TYR A 302 -25.07 6.23 5.79
CA TYR A 302 -24.96 7.62 6.19
C TYR A 302 -25.78 8.51 5.27
N ILE A 303 -26.59 9.40 5.86
CA ILE A 303 -27.37 10.41 5.15
C ILE A 303 -26.76 11.78 5.48
N PRO A 304 -26.23 12.52 4.50
CA PRO A 304 -25.75 13.88 4.72
C PRO A 304 -26.92 14.81 5.09
N ASN A 305 -26.73 15.72 6.03
CA ASN A 305 -27.71 16.78 6.30
C ASN A 305 -27.81 17.73 5.10
N GLU A 306 -28.99 18.32 4.86
CA GLU A 306 -29.38 19.13 3.67
C GLU A 306 -28.40 20.26 3.28
N SER A 307 -27.50 20.68 4.16
CA SER A 307 -26.42 21.62 3.87
C SER A 307 -25.26 21.04 3.05
N TYR A 308 -25.34 19.79 2.56
CA TYR A 308 -24.43 19.26 1.54
C TYR A 308 -24.80 19.86 0.16
N GLN A 309 -24.69 21.18 0.03
CA GLN A 309 -24.77 21.84 -1.27
C GLN A 309 -23.50 21.51 -2.05
N ILE A 310 -23.70 20.91 -3.23
CA ILE A 310 -22.68 20.78 -4.26
C ILE A 310 -22.40 22.20 -4.76
N ASP A 311 -21.51 22.91 -4.08
CA ASP A 311 -20.93 24.18 -4.56
C ASP A 311 -20.04 23.86 -5.76
N GLY A 312 -20.67 23.62 -6.90
CA GLY A 312 -19.98 23.30 -8.15
C GLY A 312 -20.83 23.43 -9.41
N THR A 313 -22.14 23.63 -9.32
CA THR A 313 -22.98 23.90 -10.50
C THR A 313 -24.16 24.81 -10.14
N ALA A 314 -23.94 26.12 -10.24
CA ALA A 314 -25.01 27.08 -10.45
C ALA A 314 -24.48 28.17 -11.39
N ASP A 315 -24.21 27.80 -12.63
CA ASP A 315 -24.39 28.75 -13.74
C ASP A 315 -24.89 28.00 -14.97
N SER A 316 -26.20 27.78 -15.01
CA SER A 316 -26.92 27.80 -16.26
C SER A 316 -28.39 28.12 -16.01
N SER A 317 -28.91 29.02 -16.84
CA SER A 317 -30.31 29.33 -17.09
C SER A 317 -31.06 30.25 -16.11
N SER A 318 -30.95 31.55 -16.36
CA SER A 318 -32.13 32.44 -16.34
C SER A 318 -32.08 33.43 -17.51
N SER A 319 -32.28 32.91 -18.73
CA SER A 319 -32.88 33.69 -19.81
C SER A 319 -34.40 33.62 -19.63
N MET A 320 -35.00 34.63 -18.99
CA MET A 320 -36.44 34.88 -19.11
C MET A 320 -36.67 36.29 -19.63
N LEU A 321 -37.10 36.29 -20.88
CA LEU A 321 -37.93 37.24 -21.59
C LEU A 321 -38.62 38.34 -20.75
N ARG A 322 -38.50 39.57 -21.27
CA ARG A 322 -39.31 40.76 -20.92
C ARG A 322 -40.81 40.47 -20.93
N PRO A 323 -41.58 41.30 -20.22
CA PRO A 323 -42.72 41.97 -20.84
C PRO A 323 -42.62 43.50 -20.74
N SER A 324 -43.32 44.15 -21.68
CA SER A 324 -43.35 45.58 -21.96
C SER A 324 -44.45 46.32 -21.20
N GLY A 325 -44.28 47.64 -21.02
CA GLY A 325 -45.33 48.62 -20.67
C GLY A 325 -44.83 49.61 -19.61
N ARG A 326 -44.42 50.85 -19.94
CA ARG A 326 -45.25 52.09 -20.03
C ARG A 326 -46.20 52.21 -18.84
N ILE A 327 -46.16 53.26 -18.01
CA ILE A 327 -46.09 54.72 -18.27
C ILE A 327 -45.14 55.37 -17.26
#